data_AF-A0A6N9H431-F1
#
_entry.id   AF-A0A6N9H431-F1
#
_cell.length_a   1.000
_cell.length_b   1.000
_cell.length_c   1.000
_cell.angle_alpha   90.00
_cell.angle_beta   90.00
_cell.angle_gamma   90.00
#
_symmetry.space_group_name_H-M   'P 1'
#
loop_
_entity.id
_entity.type
_entity.pdbx_description
1 polymer ?
#
loop_
_entity_poly.entity_id
_entity_poly.type
_entity_poly.pdbx_seq_one_letter_code
_entity_poly.pdbx_strand_id
1 'polypeptide(L)'
;MSPGIIALFVGAGILFLAAMALVVVTVTRAIGYHRAIRDREAALAGAPIGVGLIEGIHRTLWTYGSGPPGGGAPHLYRFDVRVETEDGRQFTSRVERYLSVLERRDFQEGTLRPVHYAPGREEEAVFVTDPAAAAEAQRVLAVVQARHRR
;
A
#
# COMPACT_ATOMS: atom_id res chain seq x y z
N MET A 1 -33.66 -42.58 16.57
CA MET A 1 -32.99 -41.27 16.38
C MET A 1 -34.07 -40.27 15.98
N SER A 2 -34.31 -39.22 16.75
CA SER A 2 -35.43 -38.31 16.45
C SER A 2 -35.10 -37.41 15.25
N PRO A 3 -36.06 -37.14 14.36
CA PRO A 3 -35.84 -36.29 13.17
C PRO A 3 -35.34 -34.88 13.53
N GLY A 4 -35.65 -34.37 14.73
CA GLY A 4 -35.13 -33.09 15.21
C GLY A 4 -33.61 -33.06 15.43
N ILE A 5 -32.97 -34.18 15.76
CA ILE A 5 -31.52 -34.25 15.96
C ILE A 5 -30.80 -34.18 14.59
N ILE A 6 -31.32 -34.87 13.57
CA ILE A 6 -30.74 -34.87 12.22
C ILE A 6 -30.79 -33.46 11.60
N ALA A 7 -31.91 -32.76 11.75
CA ALA A 7 -32.08 -31.40 11.24
C ALA A 7 -31.08 -30.40 11.87
N LEU A 8 -30.79 -30.54 13.18
CA LEU A 8 -29.82 -29.70 13.88
C LEU A 8 -28.40 -29.90 13.34
N PHE A 9 -27.98 -31.16 13.15
CA PHE A 9 -26.64 -31.47 12.62
C PHE A 9 -26.46 -31.03 11.18
N VAL A 10 -27.49 -31.19 10.33
CA VAL A 10 -27.45 -30.71 8.94
C VAL A 10 -27.39 -29.17 8.90
N GLY A 11 -28.19 -28.48 9.71
CA GLY A 11 -28.17 -27.02 9.80
C GLY A 11 -26.82 -26.47 10.30
N ALA A 12 -26.26 -27.08 11.35
CA ALA A 12 -24.94 -26.72 11.87
C ALA A 12 -23.83 -26.98 10.85
N GLY A 13 -23.90 -28.09 10.11
CA GLY A 13 -22.94 -28.42 9.05
C GLY A 13 -22.95 -27.41 7.90
N ILE A 14 -24.13 -26.97 7.46
CA ILE A 14 -24.26 -25.95 6.41
C ILE A 14 -23.69 -24.61 6.87
N LEU A 15 -24.00 -24.18 8.10
CA LEU A 15 -23.46 -22.94 8.67
C LEU A 15 -21.93 -22.99 8.77
N PHE A 16 -21.38 -24.12 9.19
CA PHE A 16 -19.93 -24.31 9.25
C PHE A 16 -19.27 -24.21 7.87
N LEU A 17 -19.85 -24.87 6.86
CA LEU A 17 -19.33 -24.79 5.48
C LEU A 17 -19.43 -23.37 4.91
N ALA A 18 -20.53 -22.66 5.17
CA ALA A 18 -20.69 -21.27 4.75
C ALA A 18 -19.65 -20.35 5.41
N ALA A 19 -19.41 -20.53 6.71
CA ALA A 19 -18.37 -19.79 7.43
C ALA A 19 -16.97 -20.09 6.88
N MET A 20 -16.65 -21.37 6.63
CA MET A 20 -15.39 -21.78 6.01
C MET A 20 -15.20 -21.17 4.62
N ALA A 21 -16.24 -21.22 3.77
CA ALA A 21 -16.18 -20.62 2.43
C ALA A 21 -15.93 -19.11 2.50
N LEU A 22 -16.59 -18.40 3.42
CA LEU A 22 -16.37 -16.97 3.64
C LEU A 22 -14.93 -16.67 4.07
N VAL A 23 -14.37 -17.48 4.98
CA VAL A 23 -12.97 -17.36 5.41
C VAL A 23 -12.03 -17.57 4.24
N VAL A 24 -12.23 -18.63 3.44
CA VAL A 24 -11.40 -18.93 2.27
C VAL A 24 -11.42 -17.79 1.24
N VAL A 25 -12.60 -17.24 0.93
CA VAL A 25 -12.74 -16.10 0.01
C VAL A 25 -12.01 -14.87 0.55
N THR A 26 -12.16 -14.60 1.85
CA THR A 26 -11.53 -13.44 2.50
C THR A 26 -10.00 -13.54 2.46
N VAL A 27 -9.44 -14.71 2.80
CA VAL A 27 -7.99 -14.95 2.76
C VAL A 27 -7.46 -14.89 1.34
N THR A 28 -8.16 -15.47 0.37
CA THR A 28 -7.74 -15.45 -1.04
C THR A 28 -7.68 -14.01 -1.57
N ARG A 29 -8.67 -13.18 -1.24
CA ARG A 29 -8.67 -11.74 -1.59
C ARG A 29 -7.51 -10.99 -0.93
N ALA A 30 -7.24 -11.27 0.35
CA ALA A 30 -6.13 -10.65 1.08
C ALA A 30 -4.78 -10.93 0.41
N ILE A 31 -4.55 -12.20 0.02
CA ILE A 31 -3.33 -12.62 -0.67
C ILE A 31 -3.23 -11.98 -2.04
N GLY A 32 -4.34 -11.94 -2.80
CA GLY A 32 -4.38 -11.32 -4.12
C GLY A 32 -4.04 -9.83 -4.07
N TYR A 33 -4.58 -9.11 -3.08
CA TYR A 33 -4.32 -7.69 -2.90
C TYR A 33 -2.85 -7.41 -2.52
N HIS A 34 -2.27 -8.24 -1.65
CA HIS A 34 -0.85 -8.13 -1.30
C HIS A 34 0.07 -8.34 -2.52
N ARG A 35 -0.24 -9.33 -3.36
CA ARG A 35 0.50 -9.54 -4.62
C ARG A 35 0.36 -8.36 -5.56
N ALA A 36 -0.85 -7.83 -5.74
CA ALA A 36 -1.09 -6.69 -6.63
C ALA A 36 -0.27 -5.45 -6.24
N ILE A 37 -0.12 -5.16 -4.94
CA ILE A 37 0.74 -4.05 -4.48
C ILE A 37 2.20 -4.32 -4.85
N ARG A 38 2.71 -5.52 -4.57
CA ARG A 38 4.10 -5.88 -4.91
C ARG A 38 4.35 -5.88 -6.42
N ASP A 39 3.40 -6.36 -7.19
CA ASP A 39 3.48 -6.38 -8.66
C ASP A 39 3.50 -4.95 -9.20
N ARG A 40 2.72 -4.03 -8.61
CA ARG A 40 2.77 -2.59 -8.95
C ARG A 40 4.12 -1.96 -8.56
N GLU A 41 4.63 -2.23 -7.36
CA GLU A 41 5.96 -1.76 -6.94
C GLU A 41 7.06 -2.26 -7.89
N ALA A 42 7.00 -3.53 -8.29
CA ALA A 42 7.93 -4.11 -9.26
C ALA A 42 7.76 -3.52 -10.67
N ALA A 43 6.52 -3.29 -11.13
CA ALA A 43 6.23 -2.72 -12.44
C ALA A 43 6.69 -1.26 -12.57
N LEU A 44 6.76 -0.53 -11.46
CA LEU A 44 7.21 0.86 -11.41
C LEU A 44 8.68 0.98 -11.00
N ALA A 45 9.38 -0.13 -10.72
CA ALA A 45 10.80 -0.12 -10.44
C ALA A 45 11.56 0.44 -11.65
N GLY A 46 12.33 1.50 -11.44
CA GLY A 46 13.06 2.19 -12.52
C GLY A 46 12.20 3.10 -13.40
N ALA A 47 10.91 3.30 -13.08
CA ALA A 47 10.10 4.34 -13.72
C ALA A 47 10.63 5.74 -13.35
N PRO A 48 10.24 6.81 -14.07
CA PRO A 48 10.63 8.17 -13.73
C PRO A 48 10.32 8.52 -12.27
N ILE A 49 11.19 9.34 -11.66
CA ILE A 49 11.08 9.76 -10.27
C ILE A 49 10.50 11.17 -10.18
N GLY A 50 9.56 11.36 -9.27
CA GLY A 50 9.06 12.65 -8.83
C GLY A 50 9.17 12.78 -7.30
N VAL A 51 8.69 13.90 -6.78
CA VAL A 51 8.58 14.15 -5.34
C VAL A 51 7.12 14.23 -4.96
N GLY A 52 6.68 13.29 -4.14
CA GLY A 52 5.35 13.27 -3.56
C GLY A 52 5.27 14.04 -2.25
N LEU A 53 4.42 15.06 -2.17
CA LEU A 53 3.95 15.62 -0.91
C LEU A 53 2.79 14.75 -0.39
N ILE A 54 2.93 14.21 0.82
CA ILE A 54 1.86 13.44 1.46
C ILE A 54 0.78 14.42 1.94
N GLU A 55 -0.43 14.33 1.38
CA GLU A 55 -1.56 15.20 1.73
C GLU A 55 -2.56 14.52 2.66
N GLY A 56 -2.64 13.19 2.61
CA GLY A 56 -3.56 12.42 3.44
C GLY A 56 -3.06 11.00 3.68
N ILE A 57 -3.29 10.49 4.89
CA ILE A 57 -2.95 9.12 5.28
C ILE A 57 -4.20 8.37 5.74
N HIS A 58 -4.53 7.30 5.02
CA HIS A 58 -5.68 6.45 5.31
C HIS A 58 -5.20 5.07 5.74
N ARG A 59 -5.38 4.73 7.02
CA ARG A 59 -5.15 3.36 7.50
C ARG A 59 -6.32 2.48 7.09
N THR A 60 -6.03 1.37 6.44
CA THR A 60 -7.03 0.34 6.18
C THR A 60 -7.07 -0.66 7.35
N LEU A 61 -8.17 -1.41 7.47
CA LEU A 61 -8.30 -2.48 8.47
C LEU A 61 -7.48 -3.74 8.11
N TRP A 62 -6.74 -3.72 7.00
CA TRP A 62 -5.99 -4.87 6.52
C TRP A 62 -4.61 -4.94 7.15
N THR A 63 -4.30 -6.13 7.66
CA THR A 63 -3.02 -6.48 8.27
C THR A 63 -2.49 -7.71 7.56
N TYR A 64 -1.19 -7.76 7.26
CA TYR A 64 -0.57 -8.89 6.58
C TYR A 64 0.40 -9.63 7.50
N GLY A 65 0.22 -10.95 7.61
CA GLY A 65 1.11 -11.85 8.34
C GLY A 65 1.22 -11.57 9.84
N SER A 66 2.12 -12.31 10.49
CA SER A 66 2.65 -12.00 11.82
C SER A 66 3.99 -11.32 11.59
N GLY A 67 4.08 -10.01 11.82
CA GLY A 67 5.32 -9.27 11.59
C GLY A 67 6.49 -9.77 12.47
N PRO A 68 7.69 -9.20 12.31
CA PRO A 68 8.86 -9.63 13.07
C PRO A 68 8.63 -9.52 14.59
N PRO A 69 9.31 -10.33 15.42
CA PRO A 69 9.20 -10.27 16.87
C PRO A 69 9.44 -8.83 17.37
N GLY A 70 8.46 -8.26 18.09
CA GLY A 70 8.53 -6.88 18.60
C GLY A 70 8.14 -5.76 17.63
N GLY A 71 7.92 -6.05 16.34
CA GLY A 71 7.59 -5.04 15.31
C GLY A 71 6.09 -4.89 14.99
N GLY A 72 5.27 -5.84 15.42
CA GLY A 72 3.85 -5.92 15.05
C GLY A 72 3.64 -6.28 13.58
N ALA A 73 2.44 -6.74 13.24
CA ALA A 73 2.11 -7.07 11.86
C ALA A 73 1.95 -5.80 11.00
N PRO A 74 2.52 -5.75 9.78
CA PRO A 74 2.39 -4.58 8.92
C PRO A 74 0.94 -4.34 8.52
N HIS A 75 0.55 -3.06 8.54
CA HIS A 75 -0.77 -2.61 8.14
C HIS A 75 -0.70 -1.97 6.76
N LEU A 76 -1.77 -2.13 5.98
CA LEU A 76 -1.90 -1.46 4.71
C LEU A 76 -2.36 0.00 4.94
N TYR A 77 -1.58 0.92 4.37
CA TYR A 77 -1.89 2.33 4.31
C TYR A 77 -2.08 2.77 2.86
N ARG A 78 -3.01 3.71 2.67
CA ARG A 78 -3.21 4.44 1.43
C ARG A 78 -2.86 5.89 1.67
N PHE A 79 -2.04 6.45 0.79
CA PHE A 79 -1.58 7.82 0.83
C PHE A 79 -2.17 8.57 -0.36
N ASP A 80 -2.76 9.73 -0.09
CA ASP A 80 -3.06 10.70 -1.14
C ASP A 80 -1.84 11.62 -1.26
N VAL A 81 -1.25 11.67 -2.47
CA VAL A 81 0.06 12.27 -2.70
C VAL A 81 -0.01 13.25 -3.86
N ARG A 82 0.43 14.49 -3.65
CA ARG A 82 0.65 15.44 -4.73
C ARG A 82 2.07 15.28 -5.24
N VAL A 83 2.21 14.76 -6.45
CA VAL A 83 3.51 14.52 -7.08
C VAL A 83 3.92 15.76 -7.85
N GLU A 84 5.16 16.20 -7.64
CA GLU A 84 5.84 17.18 -8.47
C GLU A 84 7.03 16.51 -9.18
N THR A 85 7.06 16.62 -10.49
CA THR A 85 8.12 16.05 -11.32
C THR A 85 9.30 17.02 -11.45
N GLU A 86 10.43 16.51 -11.95
CA GLU A 86 11.61 17.35 -12.19
C GLU A 86 11.33 18.48 -13.19
N ASP A 87 10.48 18.26 -14.19
CA ASP A 87 10.05 19.28 -15.16
C ASP A 87 8.97 20.24 -14.61
N GLY A 88 8.55 20.06 -13.35
CA GLY A 88 7.64 20.96 -12.64
C GLY A 88 6.15 20.69 -12.88
N ARG A 89 5.81 19.59 -13.55
CA ARG A 89 4.42 19.14 -13.62
C ARG A 89 3.96 18.68 -12.24
N GLN A 90 2.69 18.91 -11.96
CA GLN A 90 2.07 18.47 -10.73
C GLN A 90 0.80 17.67 -11.01
N PHE A 91 0.61 16.59 -10.28
CA PHE A 91 -0.60 15.75 -10.35
C PHE A 91 -0.86 15.06 -9.01
N THR A 92 -2.09 14.64 -8.80
CA THR A 92 -2.46 13.85 -7.61
C THR A 92 -2.38 12.37 -7.94
N SER A 93 -1.74 11.61 -7.05
CA SER A 93 -1.58 10.18 -7.15
C SER A 93 -1.97 9.48 -5.85
N ARG A 94 -2.18 8.18 -5.94
CA ARG A 94 -2.43 7.32 -4.79
C ARG A 94 -1.33 6.31 -4.64
N VAL A 95 -0.75 6.25 -3.44
CA VAL A 95 0.26 5.25 -3.09
C VAL A 95 -0.32 4.31 -2.04
N GLU A 96 -0.20 3.01 -2.27
CA GLU A 96 -0.62 1.98 -1.31
C GLU A 96 0.61 1.21 -0.84
N ARG A 97 0.79 1.07 0.48
CA ARG A 97 1.95 0.37 1.03
C ARG A 97 1.65 -0.31 2.35
N TYR A 98 2.20 -1.51 2.52
CA TYR A 98 2.27 -2.17 3.81
C TYR A 98 3.42 -1.60 4.63
N LEU A 99 3.11 -1.07 5.82
CA LEU A 99 4.10 -0.50 6.72
C LEU A 99 3.94 -1.11 8.11
N SER A 100 5.07 -1.41 8.74
CA SER A 100 5.12 -1.67 10.18
C SER A 100 4.83 -0.39 10.97
N VAL A 101 4.59 -0.56 12.28
CA VAL A 101 4.35 0.57 13.19
C VAL A 101 5.54 1.52 13.23
N LEU A 102 6.77 0.99 13.09
CA LEU A 102 7.99 1.79 13.08
C LEU A 102 8.15 2.55 11.77
N GLU A 103 8.03 1.87 10.62
CA GLU A 103 8.16 2.51 9.30
C GLU A 103 7.10 3.60 9.07
N ARG A 104 5.89 3.42 9.61
CA ARG A 104 4.84 4.44 9.54
C ARG A 104 5.30 5.78 10.09
N ARG A 105 6.19 5.84 11.09
CA ARG A 105 6.68 7.10 11.67
C ARG A 105 7.36 8.00 10.64
N ASP A 106 7.93 7.41 9.59
CA ASP A 106 8.61 8.13 8.51
C ASP A 106 7.64 8.70 7.44
N PHE A 107 6.35 8.33 7.52
CA PHE A 107 5.30 8.84 6.63
C PHE A 107 4.35 9.73 7.42
N GLN A 108 4.49 11.03 7.23
CA GLN A 108 3.64 12.04 7.89
C GLN A 108 3.05 12.96 6.83
N GLU A 109 1.84 13.46 7.08
CA GLU A 109 1.26 14.48 6.23
C GLU A 109 2.16 15.72 6.22
N GLY A 110 2.30 16.34 5.06
CA GLY A 110 3.21 17.45 4.84
C GLY A 110 4.67 17.05 4.56
N THR A 111 5.03 15.76 4.59
CA THR A 111 6.40 15.34 4.23
C THR A 111 6.55 15.09 2.74
N LEU A 112 7.72 15.46 2.22
CA LEU A 112 8.13 15.17 0.86
C LEU A 112 8.82 13.80 0.80
N ARG A 113 8.40 12.95 -0.13
CA ARG A 113 8.95 11.61 -0.34
C ARG A 113 9.17 11.37 -1.84
N PRO A 114 10.32 10.84 -2.25
CA PRO A 114 10.50 10.42 -3.63
C PRO A 114 9.53 9.31 -4.01
N VAL A 115 8.97 9.40 -5.22
CA VAL A 115 8.03 8.41 -5.77
C VAL A 115 8.40 8.04 -7.20
N HIS A 116 8.24 6.77 -7.55
CA HIS A 116 8.13 6.35 -8.94
C HIS A 116 6.68 6.55 -9.40
N TYR A 117 6.51 7.09 -10.60
CA TYR A 117 5.20 7.26 -11.21
C TYR A 117 5.20 6.72 -12.65
N ALA A 118 4.03 6.32 -13.15
CA ALA A 118 3.88 5.96 -14.55
C ALA A 118 3.42 7.18 -15.36
N PRO A 119 4.23 7.69 -16.31
CA PRO A 119 3.77 8.70 -17.24
C PRO A 119 2.52 8.22 -18.00
N GLY A 120 1.45 9.01 -17.99
CA GLY A 120 0.17 8.65 -18.60
C GLY A 120 -0.74 7.77 -17.74
N ARG A 121 -0.30 7.35 -16.56
CA ARG A 121 -1.11 6.71 -15.49
C ARG A 121 -0.75 7.33 -14.14
N GLU A 122 -0.95 8.65 -14.07
CA GLU A 122 -0.52 9.51 -12.96
C GLU A 122 -1.25 9.22 -11.64
N GLU A 123 -2.40 8.54 -11.71
CA GLU A 123 -3.12 8.02 -10.56
C GLU A 123 -2.35 6.92 -9.80
N GLU A 124 -1.34 6.31 -10.43
CA GLU A 124 -0.51 5.25 -9.84
C GLU A 124 0.93 5.72 -9.58
N ALA A 125 1.31 5.69 -8.30
CA ALA A 125 2.69 5.89 -7.88
C ALA A 125 3.07 4.92 -6.75
N VAL A 126 4.37 4.73 -6.57
CA VAL A 126 4.94 3.97 -5.45
C VAL A 126 6.10 4.73 -4.83
N PHE A 127 6.28 4.62 -3.52
CA PHE A 127 7.43 5.24 -2.86
C PHE A 127 8.73 4.56 -3.31
N VAL A 128 9.74 5.38 -3.61
CA VAL A 128 11.09 4.88 -3.92
C VAL A 128 11.66 4.29 -2.64
N THR A 129 12.00 3.00 -2.68
CA THR A 129 12.56 2.29 -1.51
C THR A 129 13.74 1.40 -1.87
N ASP A 130 14.06 1.27 -3.15
CA ASP A 130 15.24 0.55 -3.60
C ASP A 130 16.50 1.44 -3.45
N PRO A 131 17.61 0.88 -2.95
CA PRO A 131 18.86 1.62 -2.83
C PRO A 131 19.44 2.10 -4.16
N ALA A 132 19.11 1.43 -5.27
CA ALA A 132 19.64 1.75 -6.59
C ALA A 132 19.13 3.11 -7.10
N ALA A 133 17.87 3.44 -6.84
CA ALA A 133 17.27 4.72 -7.17
C ALA A 133 17.55 5.84 -6.14
N ALA A 134 18.20 5.54 -5.00
CA ALA A 134 18.35 6.49 -3.90
C ALA A 134 19.11 7.78 -4.29
N ALA A 135 20.18 7.66 -5.09
CA ALA A 135 20.95 8.81 -5.54
C ALA A 135 20.12 9.73 -6.45
N GLU A 136 19.38 9.13 -7.38
CA GLU A 136 18.50 9.85 -8.30
C GLU A 136 17.33 10.50 -7.56
N ALA A 137 16.71 9.78 -6.62
CA ALA A 137 15.66 10.28 -5.77
C ALA A 137 16.11 11.51 -4.96
N GLN A 138 17.32 11.49 -4.41
CA GLN A 138 17.88 12.63 -3.68
C GLN A 138 18.14 13.83 -4.62
N ARG A 139 18.59 13.57 -5.85
CA ARG A 139 18.81 14.60 -6.88
C ARG A 139 17.49 15.30 -7.24
N VAL A 140 16.45 14.53 -7.58
CA VAL A 140 15.14 15.06 -7.95
C VAL A 140 14.51 15.81 -6.77
N LEU A 141 14.64 15.29 -5.55
CA LEU A 141 14.19 15.98 -4.34
C LEU A 141 14.86 17.34 -4.15
N ALA A 142 16.18 17.42 -4.35
CA ALA A 142 16.92 18.68 -4.24
C ALA A 142 16.47 19.70 -5.30
N VAL A 143 16.20 19.26 -6.53
CA VAL A 143 15.70 20.13 -7.61
C VAL A 143 14.33 20.72 -7.26
N VAL A 144 13.39 19.88 -6.84
CA VAL A 144 12.04 20.33 -6.43
C VAL A 144 12.13 21.26 -5.23
N GLN A 145 12.92 20.91 -4.20
CA GLN A 145 13.09 21.78 -3.03
C GLN A 145 13.71 23.14 -3.37
N ALA A 146 14.67 23.18 -4.30
CA ALA A 146 15.28 24.44 -4.74
C ALA A 146 14.27 25.35 -5.46
N ARG A 147 13.29 24.76 -6.17
CA ARG A 147 12.21 25.51 -6.82
C ARG A 147 11.31 26.23 -5.83
N HIS A 148 10.98 25.59 -4.70
CA HIS A 148 10.12 26.15 -3.66
C HIS A 148 10.80 27.19 -2.75
N ARG A 149 12.12 27.38 -2.88
CA ARG A 149 12.88 28.40 -2.13
C ARG A 149 13.04 29.73 -2.86
N ARG A 150 12.61 29.81 -4.12
CA ARG A 150 12.68 31.02 -4.95
C ARG A 150 11.36 31.78 -4.89
#